data_AF-A0A382EKV2-F1
#
_entry.id   AF-A0A382EKV2-F1
#
_cell.length_a   1.000
_cell.length_b   1.000
_cell.length_c   1.000
_cell.angle_alpha   90.00
_cell.angle_beta   90.00
_cell.angle_gamma   90.00
#
_symmetry.space_group_name_H-M   'P 1'
#
loop_
_entity.id
_entity.type
_entity.pdbx_description
1 polymer ?
#
loop_
_entity_poly.entity_id
_entity_poly.type
_entity_poly.pdbx_seq_one_letter_code
_entity_poly.pdbx_strand_id
1 'polypeptide(L)'
;MRLYKKHAGDWLVLFLCFSLITGCSEPSGEQLNTSNNIDPEYITGETYYGRNSYTEYRPGDLPIVIGTPHGGSEKPEEIPDRTWGTTVKDAYTQELARIFADSLKAITGKLPHLIVCRLHRTKLDANRDLDEAAQGNGHAGSAWSEYHGYIESAKDTVSKYFQGGLYIDIHGQSRRPRIELGYLLDAEDYALPDSALNSEVYINKSSLKALAEFAAADFATIVRGENSIGSMLFAYDYPVV
;
A
#
# COMPACT_ATOMS: atom_id res chain seq x y z
N MET A 1 8.72 -22.88 -28.59
CA MET A 1 8.76 -21.51 -29.15
C MET A 1 7.34 -21.15 -29.60
N ARG A 2 6.55 -20.54 -28.72
CA ARG A 2 5.20 -20.03 -29.05
C ARG A 2 5.25 -18.52 -28.94
N LEU A 3 5.11 -17.87 -30.10
CA LEU A 3 5.02 -16.42 -30.26
C LEU A 3 3.69 -15.96 -29.67
N TYR A 4 3.73 -15.14 -28.62
CA TYR A 4 2.56 -14.39 -28.19
C TYR A 4 2.47 -13.10 -28.99
N LYS A 5 1.36 -12.97 -29.72
CA LYS A 5 0.98 -11.80 -30.49
C LYS A 5 0.67 -10.63 -29.56
N LYS A 6 1.22 -9.47 -29.91
CA LYS A 6 0.83 -8.13 -29.47
C LYS A 6 -0.61 -7.85 -29.93
N HIS A 7 -1.51 -7.56 -28.99
CA HIS A 7 -2.75 -6.79 -29.18
C HIS A 7 -2.86 -5.89 -27.93
N ALA A 8 -2.45 -4.62 -27.98
CA ALA A 8 -3.25 -3.48 -28.43
C ALA A 8 -4.56 -3.34 -27.62
N GLY A 9 -4.49 -2.55 -26.55
CA GLY A 9 -5.60 -2.24 -25.65
C GLY A 9 -5.19 -1.21 -24.58
N ASP A 10 -4.56 -0.10 -25.00
CA ASP A 10 -4.12 1.03 -24.15
C ASP A 10 -5.29 1.87 -23.59
N TRP A 11 -6.34 1.23 -23.07
CA TRP A 11 -7.50 1.93 -22.48
C TRP A 11 -7.59 1.75 -20.97
N LEU A 12 -6.95 0.71 -20.39
CA LEU A 12 -7.02 0.45 -18.96
C LEU A 12 -5.96 1.18 -18.12
N VAL A 13 -4.79 1.43 -18.70
CA VAL A 13 -3.76 2.30 -18.09
C VAL A 13 -4.30 3.72 -17.93
N LEU A 14 -5.22 4.15 -18.83
CA LEU A 14 -5.86 5.44 -18.72
C LEU A 14 -6.87 5.50 -17.57
N PHE A 15 -7.63 4.46 -17.20
CA PHE A 15 -8.78 4.64 -16.29
C PHE A 15 -8.40 4.81 -14.80
N LEU A 16 -7.37 4.08 -14.33
CA LEU A 16 -6.80 4.27 -12.99
C LEU A 16 -5.96 5.55 -12.89
N CYS A 17 -5.36 5.97 -14.01
CA CYS A 17 -4.70 7.27 -14.11
C CYS A 17 -5.73 8.41 -14.21
N PHE A 18 -6.84 8.28 -14.94
CA PHE A 18 -7.76 9.39 -15.19
C PHE A 18 -8.55 9.77 -13.94
N SER A 19 -9.07 8.81 -13.16
CA SER A 19 -9.87 9.17 -11.97
C SER A 19 -9.04 9.81 -10.84
N LEU A 20 -7.72 9.56 -10.79
CA LEU A 20 -6.81 10.19 -9.82
C LEU A 20 -6.08 11.43 -10.38
N ILE A 21 -6.01 11.60 -11.71
CA ILE A 21 -5.32 12.73 -12.37
C ILE A 21 -6.30 13.81 -12.86
N THR A 22 -7.59 13.53 -13.10
CA THR A 22 -8.55 14.59 -13.50
C THR A 22 -8.96 15.54 -12.38
N GLY A 23 -8.47 15.33 -11.15
CA GLY A 23 -8.49 16.33 -10.08
C GLY A 23 -7.39 17.41 -10.22
N CYS A 24 -6.48 17.29 -11.20
CA CYS A 24 -5.46 18.29 -11.46
C CYS A 24 -6.04 19.51 -12.21
N SER A 25 -6.67 20.41 -11.47
CA SER A 25 -6.47 21.83 -11.75
C SER A 25 -5.14 22.23 -11.11
N GLU A 26 -4.22 22.82 -11.87
CA GLU A 26 -3.11 23.57 -11.28
C GLU A 26 -3.67 24.54 -10.23
N PRO A 27 -3.10 24.62 -9.01
CA PRO A 27 -3.58 25.57 -8.02
C PRO A 27 -3.48 26.97 -8.62
N SER A 28 -4.62 27.65 -8.74
CA SER A 28 -4.67 29.06 -9.10
C SER A 28 -3.78 29.80 -8.11
N GLY A 29 -2.73 30.44 -8.63
CA GLY A 29 -1.76 31.17 -7.83
C GLY A 29 -2.41 32.35 -7.10
N GLU A 30 -2.99 32.09 -5.94
CA GLU A 30 -3.09 33.08 -4.88
C GLU A 30 -1.92 32.85 -3.93
N GLN A 31 -0.99 33.81 -3.93
CA GLN A 31 0.03 33.92 -2.91
C GLN A 31 -0.65 34.17 -1.55
N LEU A 32 -0.94 33.08 -0.83
CA LEU A 32 -1.16 33.14 0.60
C LEU A 32 0.19 33.33 1.28
N ASN A 33 0.42 34.58 1.66
CA ASN A 33 1.54 35.01 2.47
C ASN A 33 1.36 34.47 3.90
N THR A 34 1.85 33.26 4.15
CA THR A 34 2.16 32.78 5.50
C THR A 34 3.58 32.22 5.52
N SER A 35 4.46 32.93 6.20
CA SER A 35 5.79 32.48 6.57
C SER A 35 5.69 31.27 7.50
N ASN A 36 5.57 30.08 6.91
CA ASN A 36 5.90 28.74 7.45
C ASN A 36 5.82 27.69 6.33
N ASN A 37 6.33 28.00 5.13
CA ASN A 37 6.63 26.98 4.13
C ASN A 37 7.85 26.19 4.61
N ILE A 38 7.62 25.22 5.50
CA ILE A 38 8.58 24.15 5.70
C ILE A 38 8.41 23.26 4.48
N ASP A 39 9.44 23.23 3.63
CA ASP A 39 9.58 22.29 2.53
C ASP A 39 9.23 20.86 3.00
N PRO A 40 8.71 19.97 2.14
CA PRO A 40 8.47 18.60 2.56
C PRO A 40 9.76 18.02 3.16
N GLU A 41 9.66 17.46 4.36
CA GLU A 41 10.78 16.85 5.11
C GLU A 41 11.54 15.81 4.26
N TYR A 42 10.84 15.24 3.28
CA TYR A 42 11.35 14.22 2.38
C TYR A 42 11.19 14.61 0.90
N ILE A 43 12.27 14.50 0.14
CA ILE A 43 12.34 14.88 -1.27
C ILE A 43 12.06 13.67 -2.17
N THR A 44 11.16 13.84 -3.16
CA THR A 44 10.84 12.78 -4.14
C THR A 44 12.09 12.32 -4.89
N GLY A 45 12.25 11.00 -5.00
CA GLY A 45 13.39 10.38 -5.69
C GLY A 45 14.61 10.12 -4.80
N GLU A 46 14.69 10.74 -3.64
CA GLU A 46 15.69 10.41 -2.62
C GLU A 46 15.33 9.12 -1.85
N THR A 47 16.24 8.65 -1.01
CA THR A 47 16.01 7.50 -0.14
C THR A 47 16.46 7.83 1.28
N TYR A 48 15.57 7.60 2.23
CA TYR A 48 15.79 7.84 3.65
C TYR A 48 15.77 6.52 4.41
N TYR A 49 16.56 6.48 5.47
CA TYR A 49 16.71 5.29 6.28
C TYR A 49 16.45 5.62 7.75
N GLY A 50 15.71 4.72 8.41
CA GLY A 50 15.66 4.67 9.86
C GLY A 50 16.99 4.19 10.45
N ARG A 51 17.02 3.99 11.77
CA ARG A 51 18.18 3.48 12.50
C ARG A 51 18.76 2.25 11.79
N ASN A 52 20.07 2.25 11.57
CA ASN A 52 20.82 1.13 10.99
C ASN A 52 20.23 0.61 9.67
N SER A 53 19.50 1.45 8.93
CA SER A 53 18.78 1.06 7.71
C SER A 53 17.79 -0.08 7.90
N TYR A 54 17.21 -0.21 9.11
CA TYR A 54 16.16 -1.20 9.40
C TYR A 54 14.83 -0.89 8.72
N THR A 55 14.60 0.39 8.44
CA THR A 55 13.46 0.87 7.67
C THR A 55 13.99 1.74 6.54
N GLU A 56 13.39 1.62 5.36
CA GLU A 56 13.68 2.45 4.20
C GLU A 56 12.42 3.19 3.76
N TYR A 57 12.55 4.45 3.38
CA TYR A 57 11.50 5.25 2.77
C TYR A 57 12.02 5.93 1.50
N ARG A 58 11.28 5.72 0.40
CA ARG A 58 11.47 6.39 -0.88
C ARG A 58 10.24 7.27 -1.15
N PRO A 59 10.34 8.59 -0.98
CA PRO A 59 9.21 9.50 -1.18
C PRO A 59 8.80 9.55 -2.65
N GLY A 60 7.49 9.61 -2.88
CA GLY A 60 6.87 9.70 -4.19
C GLY A 60 6.17 11.03 -4.44
N ASP A 61 5.52 11.12 -5.59
CA ASP A 61 4.66 12.22 -6.04
C ASP A 61 3.34 11.71 -6.67
N LEU A 62 3.06 10.40 -6.52
CA LEU A 62 1.75 9.80 -6.75
C LEU A 62 0.94 9.72 -5.44
N PRO A 63 -0.40 9.77 -5.51
CA PRO A 63 -1.28 9.49 -4.37
C PRO A 63 -1.36 7.97 -4.06
N ILE A 64 -0.22 7.29 -4.08
CA ILE A 64 -0.07 5.86 -3.85
C ILE A 64 1.06 5.66 -2.84
N VAL A 65 0.75 4.97 -1.75
CA VAL A 65 1.69 4.59 -0.69
C VAL A 65 1.77 3.08 -0.63
N ILE A 66 2.98 2.54 -0.75
CA ILE A 66 3.25 1.10 -0.74
C ILE A 66 4.03 0.78 0.54
N GLY A 67 3.46 -0.09 1.38
CA GLY A 67 4.13 -0.66 2.54
C GLY A 67 4.52 -2.12 2.28
N THR A 68 5.66 -2.55 2.83
CA THR A 68 5.99 -3.98 2.92
C THR A 68 6.66 -4.27 4.28
N PRO A 69 5.89 -4.79 5.24
CA PRO A 69 6.34 -4.91 6.63
C PRO A 69 7.18 -6.17 6.87
N HIS A 70 7.08 -7.19 6.01
CA HIS A 70 7.61 -8.53 6.28
C HIS A 70 8.59 -9.06 5.21
N GLY A 71 8.99 -8.22 4.26
CA GLY A 71 9.92 -8.59 3.17
C GLY A 71 11.40 -8.54 3.54
N GLY A 72 11.74 -8.04 4.72
CA GLY A 72 13.12 -7.88 5.20
C GLY A 72 13.87 -9.18 5.50
N SER A 73 15.19 -9.10 5.63
CA SER A 73 16.07 -10.25 5.95
C SER A 73 17.16 -9.93 6.95
N GLU A 74 17.27 -8.68 7.39
CA GLU A 74 18.24 -8.25 8.39
C GLU A 74 17.93 -8.91 9.74
N LYS A 75 18.96 -9.47 10.37
CA LYS A 75 18.89 -10.13 11.68
C LYS A 75 20.00 -9.62 12.60
N PRO A 76 19.97 -8.34 12.99
CA PRO A 76 21.00 -7.77 13.85
C PRO A 76 21.01 -8.45 15.22
N GLU A 77 22.19 -8.55 15.84
CA GLU A 77 22.37 -9.15 17.17
C GLU A 77 21.71 -8.30 18.28
N GLU A 78 21.62 -6.96 18.10
CA GLU A 78 21.03 -6.04 19.08
C GLU A 78 19.51 -6.20 19.26
N ILE A 79 18.86 -6.91 18.32
CA ILE A 79 17.44 -7.25 18.38
C ILE A 79 17.31 -8.77 18.58
N PRO A 80 16.84 -9.24 19.75
CA PRO A 80 16.57 -10.66 19.95
C PRO A 80 15.45 -11.13 19.04
N ASP A 81 15.41 -12.43 18.75
CA ASP A 81 14.26 -13.01 18.05
C ASP A 81 13.01 -12.94 18.95
N ARG A 82 11.88 -12.66 18.32
CA ARG A 82 10.57 -12.66 18.95
C ARG A 82 10.19 -14.09 19.36
N THR A 83 9.65 -14.23 20.57
CA THR A 83 9.27 -15.51 21.18
C THR A 83 7.82 -15.92 20.94
N TRP A 84 6.92 -15.02 20.50
CA TRP A 84 5.54 -15.34 20.15
C TRP A 84 5.07 -14.59 18.89
N GLY A 85 3.87 -14.93 18.40
CA GLY A 85 3.35 -14.43 17.13
C GLY A 85 3.90 -15.16 15.89
N THR A 86 3.53 -14.69 14.70
CA THR A 86 4.03 -15.27 13.43
C THR A 86 5.41 -14.72 13.09
N THR A 87 6.37 -15.60 12.84
CA THR A 87 7.78 -15.21 12.60
C THR A 87 8.27 -15.51 11.19
N VAL A 88 7.43 -16.13 10.35
CA VAL A 88 7.77 -16.49 8.97
C VAL A 88 7.79 -15.22 8.10
N LYS A 89 8.89 -15.03 7.38
CA LYS A 89 9.06 -13.95 6.40
C LYS A 89 8.08 -14.11 5.24
N ASP A 90 7.56 -12.99 4.76
CA ASP A 90 6.86 -12.94 3.48
C ASP A 90 7.91 -12.87 2.36
N ALA A 91 8.24 -14.03 1.79
CA ALA A 91 9.32 -14.13 0.81
C ALA A 91 9.06 -13.25 -0.42
N TYR A 92 10.11 -12.54 -0.86
CA TYR A 92 10.12 -11.69 -2.06
C TYR A 92 9.20 -10.47 -2.08
N THR A 93 8.54 -10.10 -0.97
CA THR A 93 7.59 -8.98 -0.96
C THR A 93 8.25 -7.60 -1.07
N GLN A 94 9.44 -7.40 -0.50
CA GLN A 94 10.18 -6.15 -0.69
C GLN A 94 10.66 -5.98 -2.14
N GLU A 95 11.04 -7.08 -2.80
CA GLU A 95 11.45 -7.10 -4.20
C GLU A 95 10.23 -6.83 -5.10
N LEU A 96 9.09 -7.45 -4.82
CA LEU A 96 7.82 -7.17 -5.49
C LEU A 96 7.40 -5.71 -5.33
N ALA A 97 7.49 -5.15 -4.13
CA ALA A 97 7.14 -3.76 -3.85
C ALA A 97 8.00 -2.79 -4.68
N ARG A 98 9.30 -3.08 -4.83
CA ARG A 98 10.22 -2.29 -5.66
C ARG A 98 9.87 -2.40 -7.15
N ILE A 99 9.66 -3.62 -7.64
CA ILE A 99 9.24 -3.84 -9.03
C ILE A 99 7.92 -3.11 -9.31
N PHE A 100 6.98 -3.12 -8.37
CA PHE A 100 5.72 -2.42 -8.52
C PHE A 100 5.92 -0.91 -8.56
N ALA A 101 6.72 -0.33 -7.66
CA ALA A 101 7.04 1.09 -7.66
C ALA A 101 7.74 1.54 -8.96
N ASP A 102 8.71 0.75 -9.43
CA ASP A 102 9.41 1.01 -10.69
C ASP A 102 8.48 0.88 -11.90
N SER A 103 7.52 -0.05 -11.86
CA SER A 103 6.49 -0.21 -12.89
C SER A 103 5.55 0.99 -12.94
N LEU A 104 5.12 1.51 -11.78
CA LEU A 104 4.32 2.74 -11.70
C LEU A 104 5.07 3.93 -12.29
N LYS A 105 6.37 4.06 -12.00
CA LYS A 105 7.22 5.08 -12.62
C LYS A 105 7.36 4.92 -14.13
N ALA A 106 7.57 3.70 -14.61
CA ALA A 106 7.68 3.44 -16.03
C ALA A 106 6.39 3.80 -16.79
N ILE A 107 5.23 3.60 -16.18
CA ILE A 107 3.91 3.86 -16.78
C ILE A 107 3.52 5.34 -16.68
N THR A 108 3.79 5.99 -15.54
CA THR A 108 3.25 7.33 -15.24
C THR A 108 4.29 8.45 -15.29
N GLY A 109 5.58 8.12 -15.29
CA GLY A 109 6.69 9.06 -15.09
C GLY A 109 6.89 9.50 -13.63
N LYS A 110 6.00 9.11 -12.71
CA LYS A 110 5.96 9.54 -11.30
C LYS A 110 6.21 8.37 -10.34
N LEU A 111 6.66 8.67 -9.12
CA LEU A 111 6.99 7.68 -8.12
C LEU A 111 5.85 7.53 -7.10
N PRO A 112 5.48 6.30 -6.68
CA PRO A 112 4.73 6.13 -5.44
C PRO A 112 5.64 6.34 -4.24
N HIS A 113 5.04 6.58 -3.08
CA HIS A 113 5.74 6.45 -1.81
C HIS A 113 5.98 4.97 -1.52
N LEU A 114 7.22 4.58 -1.18
CA LEU A 114 7.57 3.20 -0.86
C LEU A 114 8.25 3.12 0.51
N ILE A 115 7.65 2.37 1.44
CA ILE A 115 8.17 2.13 2.79
C ILE A 115 8.45 0.64 2.95
N VAL A 116 9.68 0.29 3.33
CA VAL A 116 10.15 -1.10 3.43
C VAL A 116 10.70 -1.35 4.83
N CYS A 117 10.16 -2.35 5.53
CA CYS A 117 10.81 -2.93 6.70
C CYS A 117 11.88 -3.93 6.24
N ARG A 118 13.14 -3.67 6.56
CA ARG A 118 14.31 -4.48 6.17
C ARG A 118 14.66 -5.53 7.21
N LEU A 119 14.14 -5.42 8.43
CA LEU A 119 14.25 -6.45 9.46
C LEU A 119 13.49 -7.72 9.07
N HIS A 120 14.08 -8.87 9.37
CA HIS A 120 13.37 -10.14 9.28
C HIS A 120 12.20 -10.16 10.27
N ARG A 121 11.08 -10.82 9.93
CA ARG A 121 9.86 -10.87 10.78
C ARG A 121 10.09 -11.50 12.17
N THR A 122 11.14 -12.31 12.33
CA THR A 122 11.59 -12.79 13.65
C THR A 122 12.10 -11.66 14.54
N LYS A 123 12.62 -10.56 13.98
CA LYS A 123 13.16 -9.41 14.74
C LYS A 123 12.09 -8.36 15.03
N LEU A 124 11.22 -8.12 14.05
CA LEU A 124 10.16 -7.13 14.13
C LEU A 124 8.99 -7.56 13.23
N ASP A 125 7.78 -7.59 13.76
CA ASP A 125 6.56 -7.66 12.95
C ASP A 125 5.94 -6.27 12.86
N ALA A 126 6.29 -5.53 11.81
CA ALA A 126 5.80 -4.17 11.60
C ALA A 126 4.31 -4.09 11.19
N ASN A 127 3.58 -5.21 11.17
CA ASN A 127 2.12 -5.25 10.96
C ASN A 127 1.36 -5.75 12.20
N ARG A 128 1.90 -5.40 13.37
CA ARG A 128 1.32 -5.62 14.68
C ARG A 128 1.45 -4.36 15.53
N ASP A 129 0.65 -4.29 16.58
CA ASP A 129 0.86 -3.26 17.60
C ASP A 129 2.24 -3.41 18.24
N LEU A 130 2.73 -2.32 18.84
CA LEU A 130 4.09 -2.22 19.34
C LEU A 130 4.48 -3.34 20.32
N ASP A 131 3.54 -3.84 21.13
CA ASP A 131 3.82 -4.90 22.11
C ASP A 131 4.17 -6.23 21.42
N GLU A 132 3.33 -6.70 20.49
CA GLU A 132 3.63 -7.90 19.70
C GLU A 132 4.80 -7.67 18.71
N ALA A 133 4.88 -6.47 18.15
CA ALA A 133 5.86 -6.15 17.12
C ALA A 133 7.29 -6.16 17.67
N ALA A 134 7.52 -5.50 18.81
CA ALA A 134 8.85 -5.29 19.38
C ALA A 134 9.12 -6.11 20.65
N GLN A 135 8.08 -6.62 21.31
CA GLN A 135 8.15 -7.44 22.54
C GLN A 135 9.11 -6.86 23.59
N GLY A 136 9.00 -5.55 23.81
CA GLY A 136 9.79 -4.81 24.80
C GLY A 136 11.22 -4.45 24.40
N ASN A 137 11.71 -4.86 23.21
CA ASN A 137 13.03 -4.43 22.74
C ASN A 137 12.98 -2.99 22.19
N GLY A 138 13.76 -2.08 22.78
CA GLY A 138 13.76 -0.66 22.38
C GLY A 138 14.28 -0.39 20.98
N HIS A 139 15.21 -1.20 20.46
CA HIS A 139 15.71 -1.04 19.08
C HIS A 139 14.67 -1.49 18.05
N ALA A 140 13.98 -2.61 18.31
CA ALA A 140 12.83 -3.02 17.50
C ALA A 140 11.69 -2.00 17.57
N GLY A 141 11.40 -1.44 18.75
CA GLY A 141 10.38 -0.40 18.91
C GLY A 141 10.72 0.91 18.20
N SER A 142 12.01 1.26 18.12
CA SER A 142 12.47 2.40 17.31
C SER A 142 12.23 2.15 15.82
N ALA A 143 12.62 0.98 15.30
CA ALA A 143 12.40 0.61 13.91
C ALA A 143 10.90 0.53 13.54
N TRP A 144 10.06 0.03 14.47
CA TRP A 144 8.60 0.05 14.35
C TRP A 144 8.08 1.49 14.20
N SER A 145 8.51 2.38 15.10
CA SER A 145 8.07 3.78 15.10
C SER A 145 8.51 4.51 13.83
N GLU A 146 9.72 4.22 13.33
CA GLU A 146 10.23 4.76 12.06
C GLU A 146 9.41 4.25 10.85
N TYR A 147 9.07 2.96 10.81
CA TYR A 147 8.24 2.37 9.74
C TYR A 147 6.87 3.04 9.66
N HIS A 148 6.17 3.14 10.79
CA HIS A 148 4.87 3.80 10.84
C HIS A 148 4.98 5.32 10.65
N GLY A 149 6.03 5.96 11.15
CA GLY A 149 6.28 7.39 10.96
C GLY A 149 6.48 7.77 9.49
N TYR A 150 7.18 6.94 8.71
CA TYR A 150 7.29 7.16 7.26
C TYR A 150 5.97 6.93 6.51
N ILE A 151 5.15 5.98 6.95
CA ILE A 151 3.79 5.81 6.40
C ILE A 151 2.94 7.05 6.67
N GLU A 152 2.96 7.58 7.90
CA GLU A 152 2.23 8.81 8.23
C GLU A 152 2.75 10.01 7.43
N SER A 153 4.07 10.16 7.30
CA SER A 153 4.68 11.22 6.47
C SER A 153 4.25 11.15 5.01
N ALA A 154 4.14 9.93 4.45
CA ALA A 154 3.63 9.71 3.10
C ALA A 154 2.14 10.05 2.99
N LYS A 155 1.32 9.62 3.96
CA LYS A 155 -0.11 9.95 4.02
C LYS A 155 -0.35 11.46 4.13
N ASP A 156 0.40 12.15 4.99
CA ASP A 156 0.33 13.61 5.14
C ASP A 156 0.68 14.33 3.83
N THR A 157 1.71 13.85 3.13
CA THR A 157 2.07 14.36 1.80
C THR A 157 0.92 14.16 0.81
N VAL A 158 0.33 12.97 0.77
CA VAL A 158 -0.81 12.68 -0.10
C VAL A 158 -2.01 13.56 0.24
N SER A 159 -2.39 13.67 1.51
CA SER A 159 -3.51 14.51 1.95
C SER A 159 -3.29 16.00 1.73
N LYS A 160 -2.03 16.47 1.69
CA LYS A 160 -1.69 17.86 1.39
C LYS A 160 -1.94 18.22 -0.08
N TYR A 161 -1.66 17.30 -1.00
CA TYR A 161 -1.67 17.58 -2.44
C TYR A 161 -2.80 16.91 -3.23
N PHE A 162 -3.51 15.95 -2.62
CA PHE A 162 -4.56 15.17 -3.28
C PHE A 162 -5.78 15.05 -2.37
N GLN A 163 -6.96 14.91 -2.98
CA GLN A 163 -8.23 14.70 -2.27
C GLN A 163 -8.34 13.32 -1.61
N GLY A 164 -7.49 12.38 -2.03
CA GLY A 164 -7.41 11.03 -1.51
C GLY A 164 -6.24 10.27 -2.12
N GLY A 165 -5.95 9.09 -1.58
CA GLY A 165 -4.92 8.22 -2.11
C GLY A 165 -5.11 6.76 -1.69
N LEU A 166 -4.25 5.91 -2.24
CA LEU A 166 -4.30 4.47 -2.07
C LEU A 166 -3.12 3.98 -1.24
N TYR A 167 -3.39 3.36 -0.10
CA TYR A 167 -2.39 2.60 0.65
C TYR A 167 -2.45 1.12 0.27
N ILE A 168 -1.31 0.52 -0.08
CA ILE A 168 -1.17 -0.88 -0.47
C ILE A 168 -0.17 -1.55 0.48
N ASP A 169 -0.66 -2.48 1.28
CA ASP A 169 0.14 -3.28 2.21
C ASP A 169 0.49 -4.63 1.57
N ILE A 170 1.75 -4.80 1.14
CA ILE A 170 2.17 -5.97 0.37
C ILE A 170 2.64 -7.10 1.29
N HIS A 171 1.86 -8.18 1.27
CA HIS A 171 2.12 -9.42 1.98
C HIS A 171 2.32 -10.62 1.05
N GLY A 172 2.91 -11.67 1.61
CA GLY A 172 3.13 -12.95 0.94
C GLY A 172 2.37 -14.07 1.63
N GLN A 173 1.82 -15.00 0.85
CA GLN A 173 1.23 -16.23 1.38
C GLN A 173 1.65 -17.43 0.54
N SER A 174 1.78 -18.59 1.19
CA SER A 174 2.15 -19.87 0.57
C SER A 174 1.04 -20.92 0.64
N ARG A 175 -0.16 -20.53 1.06
CA ARG A 175 -1.30 -21.44 1.21
C ARG A 175 -1.81 -21.86 -0.16
N ARG A 176 -1.89 -20.92 -1.11
CA ARG A 176 -2.56 -21.09 -2.40
C ARG A 176 -1.81 -20.31 -3.49
N PRO A 177 -1.64 -20.82 -4.72
CA PRO A 177 -0.94 -20.09 -5.79
C PRO A 177 -1.88 -19.08 -6.47
N ARG A 178 -2.32 -18.06 -5.72
CA ARG A 178 -3.24 -17.00 -6.18
C ARG A 178 -3.02 -15.70 -5.40
N ILE A 179 -3.36 -14.59 -6.04
CA ILE A 179 -3.46 -13.27 -5.41
C ILE A 179 -4.66 -13.31 -4.47
N GLU A 180 -4.51 -12.79 -3.26
CA GLU A 180 -5.60 -12.62 -2.31
C GLU A 180 -5.73 -11.12 -2.01
N LEU A 181 -6.95 -10.59 -2.11
CA LEU A 181 -7.23 -9.18 -1.84
C LEU A 181 -7.92 -9.04 -0.47
N GLY A 182 -7.22 -8.39 0.47
CA GLY A 182 -7.73 -8.18 1.83
C GLY A 182 -8.42 -6.83 2.00
N TYR A 183 -9.74 -6.84 2.24
CA TYR A 183 -10.54 -5.62 2.44
C TYR A 183 -11.11 -5.47 3.85
N LEU A 184 -10.57 -6.19 4.84
CA LEU A 184 -11.12 -6.33 6.20
C LEU A 184 -12.55 -6.92 6.25
N LEU A 185 -12.95 -7.61 5.19
CA LEU A 185 -14.16 -8.42 5.11
C LEU A 185 -13.82 -9.89 5.24
N ASP A 186 -14.62 -10.64 5.98
CA ASP A 186 -14.48 -12.10 6.16
C ASP A 186 -15.36 -12.89 5.19
N ALA A 187 -15.24 -14.22 5.22
CA ALA A 187 -15.94 -15.10 4.29
C ALA A 187 -17.47 -15.00 4.44
N GLU A 188 -17.94 -14.78 5.66
CA GLU A 188 -19.35 -14.60 5.98
C GLU A 188 -19.88 -13.27 5.41
N ASP A 189 -19.10 -12.19 5.48
CA ASP A 189 -19.45 -10.91 4.85
C ASP A 189 -19.57 -11.06 3.33
N TYR A 190 -18.61 -11.75 2.70
CA TYR A 190 -18.63 -11.98 1.24
C TYR A 190 -19.82 -12.85 0.80
N ALA A 191 -20.36 -13.68 1.67
CA ALA A 191 -21.53 -14.52 1.37
C ALA A 191 -22.86 -13.74 1.39
N LEU A 192 -22.87 -12.49 1.86
CA LEU A 192 -24.08 -11.67 1.91
C LEU A 192 -24.57 -11.27 0.51
N PRO A 193 -25.88 -11.07 0.33
CA PRO A 193 -26.40 -10.42 -0.87
C PRO A 193 -25.92 -8.96 -0.95
N ASP A 194 -25.80 -8.42 -2.16
CA ASP A 194 -25.29 -7.06 -2.39
C ASP A 194 -26.05 -6.00 -1.57
N SER A 195 -27.37 -6.13 -1.43
CA SER A 195 -28.19 -5.22 -0.64
C SER A 195 -27.82 -5.17 0.85
N ALA A 196 -27.35 -6.28 1.42
CA ALA A 196 -26.88 -6.33 2.81
C ALA A 196 -25.43 -5.82 2.93
N LEU A 197 -24.57 -6.21 1.98
CA LEU A 197 -23.18 -5.77 1.93
C LEU A 197 -23.07 -4.25 1.75
N ASN A 198 -24.00 -3.63 1.01
CA ASN A 198 -24.12 -2.18 0.82
C ASN A 198 -24.52 -1.38 2.08
N SER A 199 -24.70 -2.03 3.24
CA SER A 199 -25.03 -1.33 4.47
C SER A 199 -23.82 -0.64 5.11
N GLU A 200 -24.08 0.42 5.89
CA GLU A 200 -23.04 1.15 6.62
C GLU A 200 -22.20 0.25 7.55
N VAL A 201 -22.75 -0.87 8.02
CA VAL A 201 -22.04 -1.82 8.88
C VAL A 201 -20.80 -2.38 8.18
N TYR A 202 -20.92 -2.83 6.92
CA TYR A 202 -19.81 -3.45 6.19
C TYR A 202 -18.95 -2.41 5.48
N ILE A 203 -19.52 -1.29 5.05
CA ILE A 203 -18.75 -0.15 4.56
C ILE A 203 -17.79 0.34 5.65
N ASN A 204 -18.26 0.51 6.89
CA ASN A 204 -17.42 0.96 8.00
C ASN A 204 -16.43 -0.10 8.49
N LYS A 205 -16.70 -1.39 8.26
CA LYS A 205 -15.77 -2.49 8.56
C LYS A 205 -14.59 -2.53 7.59
N SER A 206 -14.80 -2.12 6.34
CA SER A 206 -13.84 -2.35 5.26
C SER A 206 -12.71 -1.33 5.16
N SER A 207 -11.53 -1.77 4.70
CA SER A 207 -10.44 -0.88 4.29
C SER A 207 -10.75 -0.07 3.02
N LEU A 208 -11.82 -0.39 2.30
CA LEU A 208 -12.29 0.35 1.12
C LEU A 208 -13.32 1.44 1.45
N LYS A 209 -13.60 1.72 2.73
CA LYS A 209 -14.57 2.73 3.16
C LYS A 209 -14.44 4.06 2.41
N ALA A 210 -13.24 4.63 2.38
CA ALA A 210 -12.99 5.92 1.74
C ALA A 210 -13.29 5.89 0.23
N LEU A 211 -13.01 4.76 -0.44
CA LEU A 211 -13.37 4.57 -1.84
C LEU A 211 -14.89 4.51 -2.02
N ALA A 212 -15.62 3.87 -1.09
CA ALA A 212 -17.08 3.81 -1.11
C ALA A 212 -17.75 5.17 -0.94
N GLU A 213 -17.12 6.11 -0.22
CA GLU A 213 -17.61 7.48 -0.06
C GLU A 213 -17.37 8.33 -1.32
N PHE A 214 -16.32 8.03 -2.08
CA PHE A 214 -15.94 8.79 -3.28
C PHE A 214 -16.53 8.22 -4.59
N ALA A 215 -16.68 6.91 -4.69
CA ALA A 215 -17.11 6.26 -5.91
C ALA A 215 -18.62 6.45 -6.16
N ALA A 216 -19.00 6.55 -7.43
CA ALA A 216 -20.40 6.57 -7.84
C ALA A 216 -21.09 5.18 -7.76
N ALA A 217 -20.30 4.12 -7.64
CA ALA A 217 -20.77 2.74 -7.56
C ALA A 217 -21.12 2.36 -6.12
N ASP A 218 -22.04 1.41 -5.93
CA ASP A 218 -22.32 0.86 -4.61
C ASP A 218 -21.16 -0.02 -4.10
N PHE A 219 -21.16 -0.28 -2.80
CA PHE A 219 -20.04 -0.93 -2.13
C PHE A 219 -19.80 -2.37 -2.64
N ALA A 220 -20.86 -3.13 -2.86
CA ALA A 220 -20.79 -4.45 -3.47
C ALA A 220 -20.15 -4.41 -4.86
N THR A 221 -20.48 -3.43 -5.70
CA THR A 221 -19.86 -3.24 -7.02
C THR A 221 -18.38 -2.90 -6.90
N ILE A 222 -17.98 -2.08 -5.92
CA ILE A 222 -16.57 -1.77 -5.66
C ILE A 222 -15.80 -3.03 -5.27
N VAL A 223 -16.36 -3.85 -4.38
CA VAL A 223 -15.73 -5.04 -3.83
C VAL A 223 -15.62 -6.17 -4.85
N ARG A 224 -16.70 -6.45 -5.59
CA ARG A 224 -16.81 -7.66 -6.43
C ARG A 224 -17.53 -7.48 -7.77
N GLY A 225 -17.81 -6.24 -8.18
CA GLY A 225 -18.38 -5.95 -9.50
C GLY A 225 -17.38 -6.22 -10.63
N GLU A 226 -17.84 -6.06 -11.88
CA GLU A 226 -17.03 -6.33 -13.08
C GLU A 226 -15.75 -5.49 -13.16
N ASN A 227 -15.77 -4.27 -12.60
CA ASN A 227 -14.62 -3.36 -12.55
C ASN A 227 -13.89 -3.37 -11.19
N SER A 228 -14.18 -4.32 -10.31
CA SER A 228 -13.40 -4.49 -9.08
C SER A 228 -11.98 -4.96 -9.40
N ILE A 229 -11.02 -4.67 -8.52
CA ILE A 229 -9.61 -5.10 -8.71
C ILE A 229 -9.50 -6.61 -8.93
N GLY A 230 -10.29 -7.40 -8.18
CA GLY A 230 -10.33 -8.85 -8.34
C GLY A 230 -10.82 -9.27 -9.72
N SER A 231 -11.95 -8.72 -10.18
CA SER A 231 -12.49 -9.00 -11.52
C SER A 231 -11.52 -8.58 -12.63
N MET A 232 -10.85 -7.43 -12.47
CA MET A 232 -9.85 -6.95 -13.43
C MET A 232 -8.65 -7.90 -13.49
N LEU A 233 -8.07 -8.29 -12.35
CA LEU A 233 -6.95 -9.24 -12.31
C LEU A 233 -7.34 -10.59 -12.93
N PHE A 234 -8.55 -11.08 -12.63
CA PHE A 234 -9.07 -12.31 -13.21
C PHE A 234 -9.20 -12.20 -14.75
N ALA A 235 -9.69 -11.06 -15.26
CA ALA A 235 -9.80 -10.82 -16.70
C ALA A 235 -8.44 -10.76 -17.43
N TYR A 236 -7.33 -10.55 -16.71
CA TYR A 236 -5.96 -10.66 -17.23
C TYR A 236 -5.31 -12.03 -16.99
N ASP A 237 -6.12 -13.06 -16.73
CA ASP A 237 -5.67 -14.43 -16.46
C ASP A 237 -4.77 -14.58 -15.21
N TYR A 238 -4.82 -13.62 -14.27
CA TYR A 238 -4.19 -13.79 -12.97
C TYR A 238 -5.10 -14.58 -12.03
N PRO A 239 -4.59 -15.65 -11.39
CA PRO A 239 -5.38 -16.37 -10.39
C PRO A 239 -5.55 -15.47 -9.16
N VAL A 240 -6.78 -15.08 -8.85
CA VAL A 240 -7.12 -14.13 -7.78
C VAL A 240 -8.37 -14.60 -7.04
N VAL A 241 -8.44 -14.30 -5.73
CA VAL A 241 -9.59 -14.48 -4.85
C VAL A 241 -9.79 -13.29 -3.93
#